data_AF-A0A925DJR0-F1
#
_entry.id   AF-A0A925DJR0-F1
#
_cell.length_a   1.000
_cell.length_b   1.000
_cell.length_c   1.000
_cell.angle_alpha   90.00
_cell.angle_beta   90.00
_cell.angle_gamma   90.00
#
_symmetry.space_group_name_H-M   'P 1'
#
loop_
_entity.id
_entity.type
_entity.pdbx_description
1 polymer ?
#
loop_
_entity_poly.entity_id
_entity_poly.type
_entity_poly.pdbx_seq_one_letter_code
_entity_poly.pdbx_strand_id
1 'polypeptide(L)'
;VSAARPRADLPRRAYDAPNWVRLDRPMKFGELVDNAQQLQAFGHMPAPIRIGLRIPPDLFTWRSRGVPVDLKFRYTAPIRASESRLAMSINDELVQAFNLRASGQGGDSARVLLPLLDDSLLGEGREVLIPAFKLGSRNQLQYAFSFTYQKDGACRDTQVENVRAMIDADSKIDFSGYPHYAQMPHLGYFATAGFPFTKYADLAQTTVVLPDAPGAQDIEVMLTLLGRMGESTGYPATRVEIGGARDETLLRQRDLLLIGAAPQQALLERWGDKLPALIAGQERKISRPARGATFLYDWFGFGSQPDLSVAVQSNIQGGGAMAALLGFESPLSGERSVVALTAVTPAGMLQALDALDNDKLVRSMHGSAVFIAPERVESVQAGATYTIGSLPFYSAIWYPLSEHPLLLALLGLLAVLVFAFALWRSLKALAAARLKDRP
;
A
#
# COMPACT_ATOMS: atom_id res chain seq x y z
N VAL A 1 13.42 45.77 6.34
CA VAL A 1 12.49 44.63 6.45
C VAL A 1 13.26 43.48 7.07
N SER A 2 13.02 43.20 8.35
CA SER A 2 13.69 42.09 9.05
C SER A 2 13.14 40.79 8.50
N ALA A 3 13.94 40.06 7.71
CA ALA A 3 13.59 38.72 7.28
C ALA A 3 13.38 37.86 8.53
N ALA A 4 12.14 37.43 8.75
CA ALA A 4 11.83 36.44 9.76
C ALA A 4 12.69 35.21 9.46
N ARG A 5 13.56 34.82 10.41
CA ARG A 5 14.24 33.53 10.34
C ARG A 5 13.17 32.46 10.09
N PRO A 6 13.31 31.57 9.10
CA PRO A 6 12.36 30.48 8.95
C PRO A 6 12.31 29.75 10.29
N ARG A 7 11.10 29.62 10.86
CA ARG A 7 10.89 28.76 12.03
C ARG A 7 11.47 27.41 11.64
N ALA A 8 12.51 26.95 12.33
CA ALA A 8 13.01 25.60 12.17
C ALA A 8 11.84 24.68 12.55
N ASP A 9 11.16 24.16 11.52
CA ASP A 9 9.96 23.36 11.72
C ASP A 9 10.36 22.12 12.52
N LEU A 10 9.53 21.71 13.48
CA LEU A 10 9.86 20.59 14.36
C LEU A 10 10.07 19.32 13.51
N PRO A 11 10.99 18.41 13.89
CA PRO A 11 11.16 17.14 13.19
C PRO A 11 9.82 16.41 13.08
N ARG A 12 9.45 16.04 11.85
CA ARG A 12 8.24 15.28 11.55
C ARG A 12 8.35 13.85 12.08
N ARG A 13 7.21 13.25 12.41
CA ARG A 13 7.12 11.85 12.84
C ARG A 13 6.87 10.97 11.61
N ALA A 14 7.24 9.70 11.71
CA ALA A 14 6.91 8.74 10.65
C ALA A 14 5.39 8.64 10.50
N TYR A 15 4.92 8.55 9.24
CA TYR A 15 3.52 8.44 8.85
C TYR A 15 2.61 9.61 9.28
N ASP A 16 3.18 10.80 9.48
CA ASP A 16 2.43 12.01 9.85
C ASP A 16 2.02 12.90 8.66
N ALA A 17 2.15 12.37 7.44
CA ALA A 17 1.87 13.08 6.20
C ALA A 17 0.42 13.60 6.16
N PRO A 18 0.20 14.91 5.91
CA PRO A 18 -1.15 15.51 5.88
C PRO A 18 -2.14 14.84 4.92
N ASN A 19 -1.70 14.42 3.74
CA ASN A 19 -2.56 13.80 2.73
C ASN A 19 -2.82 12.31 3.00
N TRP A 20 -2.14 11.69 3.97
CA TRP A 20 -2.34 10.29 4.31
C TRP A 20 -3.43 10.11 5.35
N VAL A 21 -4.06 8.94 5.33
CA VAL A 21 -4.98 8.53 6.38
C VAL A 21 -4.28 8.48 7.73
N ARG A 22 -5.00 8.85 8.79
CA ARG A 22 -4.49 8.76 10.16
C ARG A 22 -4.39 7.29 10.58
N LEU A 23 -3.23 6.94 11.16
CA LEU A 23 -2.93 5.59 11.66
C LEU A 23 -2.90 5.54 13.19
N ASP A 24 -3.05 6.67 13.86
CA ASP A 24 -3.06 6.77 15.31
C ASP A 24 -4.47 6.71 15.91
N ARG A 25 -5.50 6.96 15.09
CA ARG A 25 -6.91 6.97 15.49
C ARG A 25 -7.84 6.79 14.28
N PRO A 26 -9.13 6.46 14.51
CA PRO A 26 -10.17 6.59 13.50
C PRO A 26 -10.22 8.00 12.91
N MET A 27 -10.24 8.08 11.57
CA MET A 27 -10.28 9.31 10.80
C MET A 27 -11.71 9.61 10.34
N LYS A 28 -12.17 10.84 10.52
CA LYS A 28 -13.49 11.27 10.05
C LYS A 28 -13.48 11.58 8.56
N PHE A 29 -14.60 11.38 7.87
CA PHE A 29 -14.74 11.75 6.45
C PHE A 29 -14.66 13.26 6.23
N GLY A 30 -15.10 14.06 7.21
CA GLY A 30 -14.91 15.51 7.16
C GLY A 30 -13.45 15.96 7.17
N GLU A 31 -12.50 15.11 7.62
CA GLU A 31 -11.06 15.40 7.60
C GLU A 31 -10.42 15.06 6.23
N LEU A 32 -11.13 14.37 5.35
CA LEU A 32 -10.65 13.88 4.05
C LEU A 32 -11.15 14.73 2.87
N VAL A 33 -11.99 15.73 3.13
CA VAL A 33 -12.58 16.60 2.12
C VAL A 33 -12.29 18.06 2.47
N ASP A 34 -12.09 18.91 1.46
CA ASP A 34 -11.83 20.33 1.69
C ASP A 34 -13.07 21.08 2.19
N ASN A 35 -14.26 20.62 1.80
CA ASN A 35 -15.54 21.23 2.14
C ASN A 35 -16.60 20.15 2.40
N ALA A 36 -17.34 20.29 3.50
CA ALA A 36 -18.45 19.41 3.86
C ALA A 36 -19.56 19.31 2.78
N GLN A 37 -19.70 20.32 1.92
CA GLN A 37 -20.64 20.27 0.78
C GLN A 37 -20.30 19.18 -0.24
N GLN A 38 -19.03 18.74 -0.32
CA GLN A 38 -18.62 17.62 -1.18
C GLN A 38 -19.26 16.29 -0.75
N LEU A 39 -19.75 16.21 0.49
CA LEU A 39 -20.45 15.04 1.03
C LEU A 39 -21.96 15.07 0.79
N GLN A 40 -22.46 15.99 -0.04
CA GLN A 40 -23.88 16.13 -0.36
C GLN A 40 -24.16 15.82 -1.84
N ALA A 41 -25.34 15.28 -2.11
CA ALA A 41 -25.79 14.90 -3.43
C ALA A 41 -27.25 15.30 -3.64
N PHE A 42 -27.60 15.69 -4.87
CA PHE A 42 -28.90 16.27 -5.22
C PHE A 42 -29.47 15.59 -6.47
N GLY A 43 -30.78 15.31 -6.46
CA GLY A 43 -31.48 14.66 -7.57
C GLY A 43 -31.70 13.16 -7.36
N HIS A 44 -32.42 12.53 -8.30
CA HIS A 44 -32.82 11.12 -8.18
C HIS A 44 -31.68 10.14 -8.48
N MET A 45 -30.79 10.52 -9.39
CA MET A 45 -29.56 9.77 -9.70
C MET A 45 -28.39 10.75 -9.71
N PRO A 46 -27.97 11.26 -8.54
CA PRO A 46 -26.85 12.17 -8.46
C PRO A 46 -25.55 11.49 -8.88
N ALA A 47 -24.55 12.30 -9.23
CA ALA A 47 -23.17 11.82 -9.32
C ALA A 47 -22.74 11.23 -7.96
N PRO A 48 -21.94 10.15 -7.94
CA PRO A 48 -21.45 9.58 -6.69
C PRO A 48 -20.64 10.60 -5.88
N ILE A 49 -20.86 10.64 -4.57
CA ILE A 49 -19.98 11.37 -3.64
C ILE A 49 -18.64 10.63 -3.61
N ARG A 50 -17.55 11.35 -3.89
CA ARG A 50 -16.20 10.79 -4.03
C ARG A 50 -15.32 11.28 -2.89
N ILE A 51 -14.72 10.37 -2.13
CA ILE A 51 -13.77 10.69 -1.06
C ILE A 51 -12.43 10.04 -1.39
N GLY A 52 -11.39 10.85 -1.51
CA GLY A 52 -10.03 10.37 -1.74
C GLY A 52 -9.39 9.86 -0.45
N LEU A 53 -8.67 8.74 -0.54
CA LEU A 53 -7.90 8.17 0.55
C LEU A 53 -6.48 7.89 0.06
N ARG A 54 -5.47 8.32 0.82
CA ARG A 54 -4.10 7.88 0.60
C ARG A 54 -3.58 7.08 1.76
N ILE A 55 -3.03 5.93 1.45
CA ILE A 55 -2.63 4.94 2.42
C ILE A 55 -1.12 4.71 2.26
N PRO A 56 -0.35 4.69 3.37
CA PRO A 56 1.03 4.24 3.34
C PRO A 56 1.14 2.86 2.68
N PRO A 57 2.03 2.67 1.69
CA PRO A 57 2.13 1.38 0.98
C PRO A 57 2.59 0.20 1.84
N ASP A 58 3.15 0.46 3.02
CA ASP A 58 3.67 -0.56 3.93
C ASP A 58 2.66 -1.01 5.00
N LEU A 59 1.40 -0.61 4.91
CA LEU A 59 0.37 -1.16 5.79
C LEU A 59 0.12 -2.64 5.46
N PHE A 60 0.38 -3.49 6.43
CA PHE A 60 0.28 -4.92 6.28
C PHE A 60 -1.12 -5.42 6.62
N THR A 61 -1.76 -6.08 5.65
CA THR A 61 -3.18 -6.43 5.72
C THR A 61 -3.47 -7.93 5.66
N TRP A 62 -2.45 -8.78 5.81
CA TRP A 62 -2.60 -10.24 5.76
C TRP A 62 -3.57 -10.75 6.83
N ARG A 63 -4.54 -11.58 6.41
CA ARG A 63 -5.65 -12.09 7.25
C ARG A 63 -6.51 -11.01 7.92
N SER A 64 -6.44 -9.77 7.46
CA SER A 64 -7.36 -8.72 7.89
C SER A 64 -8.80 -9.11 7.55
N ARG A 65 -9.73 -8.84 8.48
CA ARG A 65 -11.17 -8.96 8.22
C ARG A 65 -11.70 -7.87 7.28
N GLY A 66 -10.87 -6.87 7.00
CA GLY A 66 -11.21 -5.66 6.24
C GLY A 66 -11.06 -4.42 7.13
N VAL A 67 -11.00 -3.26 6.48
CA VAL A 67 -10.91 -1.96 7.17
C VAL A 67 -12.32 -1.52 7.58
N PRO A 68 -12.57 -1.29 8.88
CA PRO A 68 -13.89 -0.91 9.36
C PRO A 68 -14.24 0.53 8.97
N VAL A 69 -15.48 0.70 8.52
CA VAL A 69 -16.10 1.99 8.21
C VAL A 69 -17.40 2.13 9.00
N ASP A 70 -17.43 3.11 9.90
CA ASP A 70 -18.63 3.62 10.58
C ASP A 70 -19.28 4.64 9.65
N LEU A 71 -20.17 4.17 8.76
CA LEU A 71 -20.82 4.99 7.75
C LEU A 71 -22.14 5.54 8.28
N LYS A 72 -22.26 6.86 8.37
CA LYS A 72 -23.51 7.57 8.71
C LYS A 72 -23.99 8.37 7.52
N PHE A 73 -25.27 8.29 7.20
CA PHE A 73 -25.82 8.99 6.05
C PHE A 73 -27.28 9.39 6.25
N ARG A 74 -27.67 10.48 5.60
CA ARG A 74 -29.01 11.06 5.64
C ARG A 74 -29.52 11.30 4.23
N TYR A 75 -30.82 11.23 4.04
CA TYR A 75 -31.44 11.38 2.73
C TYR A 75 -32.90 11.81 2.87
N THR A 76 -33.45 12.39 1.81
CA THR A 76 -34.89 12.63 1.71
C THR A 76 -35.61 11.28 1.74
N ALA A 77 -36.33 11.02 2.83
CA ALA A 77 -37.02 9.76 3.04
C ALA A 77 -38.04 9.49 1.91
N PRO A 78 -38.06 8.29 1.33
CA PRO A 78 -39.10 7.93 0.38
C PRO A 78 -40.44 7.79 1.13
N ILE A 79 -41.52 8.35 0.55
CA ILE A 79 -42.86 8.34 1.15
C ILE A 79 -43.40 6.91 1.32
N ARG A 80 -43.03 6.00 0.40
CA ARG A 80 -43.34 4.57 0.45
C ARG A 80 -42.06 3.77 0.35
N ALA A 81 -42.05 2.54 0.89
CA ALA A 81 -40.96 1.60 0.66
C ALA A 81 -40.73 1.46 -0.85
N SER A 82 -39.49 1.65 -1.28
CA SER A 82 -39.10 1.68 -2.69
C SER A 82 -37.75 1.00 -2.88
N GLU A 83 -37.36 0.80 -4.14
CA GLU A 83 -36.04 0.28 -4.50
C GLU A 83 -34.94 1.34 -4.47
N SER A 84 -35.13 2.41 -3.71
CA SER A 84 -34.10 3.43 -3.52
C SER A 84 -32.91 2.83 -2.76
N ARG A 85 -31.69 3.05 -3.26
CA ARG A 85 -30.46 2.38 -2.78
C ARG A 85 -29.30 3.36 -2.62
N LEU A 86 -28.39 3.02 -1.71
CA LEU A 86 -27.05 3.57 -1.63
C LEU A 86 -26.05 2.46 -1.96
N ALA A 87 -25.26 2.63 -3.01
CA ALA A 87 -24.14 1.76 -3.34
C ALA A 87 -22.83 2.39 -2.84
N MET A 88 -22.08 1.63 -2.04
CA MET A 88 -20.72 1.97 -1.61
C MET A 88 -19.72 1.15 -2.44
N SER A 89 -18.84 1.85 -3.13
CA SER A 89 -17.77 1.27 -3.94
C SER A 89 -16.41 1.82 -3.54
N ILE A 90 -15.36 1.07 -3.84
CA ILE A 90 -13.98 1.53 -3.74
C ILE A 90 -13.27 1.25 -5.06
N ASN A 91 -12.59 2.26 -5.62
CA ASN A 91 -11.87 2.14 -6.90
C ASN A 91 -12.75 1.51 -8.00
N ASP A 92 -14.00 1.99 -8.11
CA ASP A 92 -15.05 1.51 -9.04
C ASP A 92 -15.58 0.09 -8.77
N GLU A 93 -15.11 -0.59 -7.72
CA GLU A 93 -15.60 -1.93 -7.35
C GLU A 93 -16.61 -1.86 -6.19
N LEU A 94 -17.78 -2.48 -6.38
CA LEU A 94 -18.84 -2.50 -5.38
C LEU A 94 -18.37 -3.25 -4.11
N VAL A 95 -18.59 -2.63 -2.95
CA VAL A 95 -18.33 -3.22 -1.62
C VAL A 95 -19.63 -3.63 -0.97
N GLN A 96 -20.60 -2.72 -0.88
CA GLN A 96 -21.85 -2.95 -0.17
C GLN A 96 -22.98 -2.09 -0.76
N ALA A 97 -24.21 -2.61 -0.73
CA ALA A 97 -25.41 -1.85 -1.10
C ALA A 97 -26.42 -1.81 0.06
N PHE A 98 -27.03 -0.65 0.28
CA PHE A 98 -28.02 -0.41 1.33
C PHE A 98 -29.34 0.00 0.72
N ASN A 99 -30.45 -0.59 1.18
CA ASN A 99 -31.78 -0.11 0.83
C ASN A 99 -32.13 1.12 1.68
N LEU A 100 -32.59 2.19 1.03
CA LEU A 100 -33.04 3.42 1.67
C LEU A 100 -34.46 3.22 2.21
N ARG A 101 -34.64 3.51 3.49
CA ARG A 101 -35.89 3.28 4.26
C ARG A 101 -36.60 4.60 4.53
N ALA A 102 -37.86 4.51 4.96
CA ALA A 102 -38.64 5.69 5.34
C ALA A 102 -38.08 6.46 6.56
N SER A 103 -37.06 5.95 7.26
CA SER A 103 -36.38 6.66 8.34
C SER A 103 -35.63 7.91 7.89
N GLY A 104 -35.27 8.04 6.60
CA GLY A 104 -34.51 9.20 6.08
C GLY A 104 -33.06 9.28 6.57
N GLN A 105 -32.63 8.29 7.35
CA GLN A 105 -31.26 8.13 7.84
C GLN A 105 -30.89 6.66 7.86
N GLY A 106 -29.60 6.40 7.77
CA GLY A 106 -29.01 5.06 7.85
C GLY A 106 -27.58 5.17 8.38
N GLY A 107 -27.02 4.02 8.76
CA GLY A 107 -25.73 3.98 9.44
C GLY A 107 -25.80 3.96 10.96
N ASP A 108 -26.95 4.33 11.54
CA ASP A 108 -27.17 4.11 12.97
C ASP A 108 -27.22 2.61 13.26
N SER A 109 -26.31 2.17 14.12
CA SER A 109 -26.47 0.93 14.89
C SER A 109 -27.84 1.03 15.57
N ALA A 110 -28.79 0.20 15.16
CA ALA A 110 -30.05 0.07 15.87
C ALA A 110 -29.73 -0.55 17.24
N ARG A 111 -29.35 0.29 18.22
CA ARG A 111 -29.31 -0.08 19.63
C ARG A 111 -30.76 -0.22 20.09
N VAL A 112 -31.37 -1.36 19.80
CA VAL A 112 -32.42 -1.87 20.67
C VAL A 112 -31.68 -2.58 21.80
N LEU A 113 -31.42 -1.86 22.90
CA LEU A 113 -31.00 -2.50 24.15
C LEU A 113 -32.16 -3.39 24.61
N LEU A 114 -32.02 -4.70 24.42
CA LEU A 114 -32.74 -5.69 25.22
C LEU A 114 -31.88 -5.97 26.45
N PRO A 115 -32.34 -5.67 27.68
CA PRO A 115 -31.51 -5.66 28.88
C PRO A 115 -31.18 -7.06 29.46
N LEU A 116 -31.07 -8.11 28.64
CA LEU A 116 -31.02 -9.49 29.15
C LEU A 116 -30.04 -10.46 28.46
N LEU A 117 -29.12 -10.01 27.59
CA LEU A 117 -28.14 -10.91 26.97
C LEU A 117 -26.75 -10.26 26.92
N ASP A 118 -25.74 -11.06 27.24
CA ASP A 118 -24.31 -10.70 27.15
C ASP A 118 -23.99 -10.12 25.77
N ASP A 119 -23.33 -8.96 25.77
CA ASP A 119 -22.93 -8.14 24.64
C ASP A 119 -22.00 -8.89 23.64
N SER A 120 -21.44 -10.02 24.06
CA SER A 120 -20.51 -10.84 23.27
C SER A 120 -21.16 -11.73 22.21
N LEU A 121 -22.49 -11.85 22.19
CA LEU A 121 -23.23 -12.73 21.26
C LEU A 121 -24.08 -11.98 20.21
N LEU A 122 -24.20 -10.66 20.30
CA LEU A 122 -24.88 -9.82 19.32
C LEU A 122 -23.83 -9.13 18.47
N GLY A 123 -23.64 -9.59 17.23
CA GLY A 123 -22.67 -9.05 16.28
C GLY A 123 -22.69 -7.52 16.26
N GLU A 124 -21.50 -6.95 16.51
CA GLU A 124 -21.23 -5.52 16.61
C GLU A 124 -21.86 -4.74 15.45
N GLY A 125 -22.39 -3.57 15.77
CA GLY A 125 -23.33 -2.84 14.92
C GLY A 125 -22.76 -2.43 13.55
N ARG A 126 -23.03 -3.23 12.52
CA ARG A 126 -23.04 -2.87 11.08
C ARG A 126 -21.89 -1.99 10.58
N GLU A 127 -20.68 -2.20 11.07
CA GLU A 127 -19.48 -1.67 10.43
C GLU A 127 -19.34 -2.28 9.03
N VAL A 128 -19.06 -1.45 8.02
CA VAL A 128 -18.76 -1.94 6.67
C VAL A 128 -17.28 -2.25 6.62
N LEU A 129 -16.95 -3.50 6.31
CA LEU A 129 -15.56 -3.94 6.17
C LEU A 129 -15.14 -3.81 4.71
N ILE A 130 -14.14 -2.97 4.42
CA ILE A 130 -13.53 -2.89 3.10
C ILE A 130 -12.46 -3.99 2.99
N PRO A 131 -12.58 -4.95 2.05
CA PRO A 131 -11.58 -5.98 1.87
C PRO A 131 -10.21 -5.39 1.55
N ALA A 132 -9.19 -5.80 2.29
CA ALA A 132 -7.92 -5.10 2.27
C ALA A 132 -7.13 -5.23 0.96
N PHE A 133 -7.37 -6.30 0.19
CA PHE A 133 -6.78 -6.51 -1.14
C PHE A 133 -7.31 -5.54 -2.21
N LYS A 134 -8.41 -4.83 -1.94
CA LYS A 134 -8.95 -3.78 -2.83
C LYS A 134 -8.29 -2.42 -2.61
N LEU A 135 -7.46 -2.29 -1.58
CA LEU A 135 -6.79 -1.05 -1.21
C LEU A 135 -5.41 -0.97 -1.88
N GLY A 136 -5.20 0.10 -2.63
CA GLY A 136 -3.89 0.55 -3.09
C GLY A 136 -3.34 1.69 -2.24
N SER A 137 -2.27 2.35 -2.70
CA SER A 137 -1.79 3.56 -2.02
C SER A 137 -2.69 4.77 -2.25
N ARG A 138 -3.32 4.88 -3.43
CA ARG A 138 -4.34 5.88 -3.75
C ARG A 138 -5.67 5.17 -3.95
N ASN A 139 -6.69 5.57 -3.21
CA ASN A 139 -8.02 5.00 -3.30
C ASN A 139 -9.09 6.08 -3.40
N GLN A 140 -10.23 5.72 -3.98
CA GLN A 140 -11.41 6.55 -4.02
C GLN A 140 -12.61 5.76 -3.50
N LEU A 141 -13.18 6.21 -2.39
CA LEU A 141 -14.50 5.77 -1.94
C LEU A 141 -15.57 6.49 -2.75
N GLN A 142 -16.59 5.75 -3.17
CA GLN A 142 -17.70 6.26 -3.95
C GLN A 142 -19.02 5.86 -3.31
N TYR A 143 -19.87 6.84 -3.06
CA TYR A 143 -21.20 6.67 -2.50
C TYR A 143 -22.24 7.13 -3.51
N ALA A 144 -22.85 6.17 -4.21
CA ALA A 144 -23.82 6.42 -5.26
C ALA A 144 -25.24 6.21 -4.71
N PHE A 145 -25.99 7.31 -4.59
CA PHE A 145 -27.41 7.25 -4.25
C PHE A 145 -28.25 7.07 -5.52
N SER A 146 -29.29 6.25 -5.43
CA SER A 146 -30.30 6.09 -6.48
C SER A 146 -31.67 6.10 -5.84
N PHE A 147 -32.49 7.07 -6.20
CA PHE A 147 -33.85 7.25 -5.73
C PHE A 147 -34.84 6.85 -6.83
N THR A 148 -35.82 6.04 -6.47
CA THR A 148 -36.89 5.66 -7.37
C THR A 148 -37.97 6.76 -7.41
N TYR A 149 -38.44 7.09 -8.61
CA TYR A 149 -39.59 7.96 -8.79
C TYR A 149 -40.86 7.33 -8.21
N GLN A 150 -41.59 8.09 -7.39
CA GLN A 150 -42.87 7.66 -6.84
C GLN A 150 -43.96 7.90 -7.89
N LYS A 151 -44.59 6.83 -8.36
CA LYS A 151 -45.73 6.89 -9.28
C LYS A 151 -47.04 6.96 -8.49
N ASP A 152 -47.87 7.96 -8.78
CA ASP A 152 -49.21 8.08 -8.19
C ASP A 152 -50.27 7.77 -9.27
N GLY A 153 -50.42 6.47 -9.55
CA GLY A 153 -51.30 5.93 -10.60
C GLY A 153 -50.59 5.66 -11.92
N ALA A 154 -51.33 5.11 -12.90
CA ALA A 154 -50.81 4.89 -14.24
C ALA A 154 -50.60 6.25 -14.96
N CYS A 155 -49.38 6.48 -15.46
CA CYS A 155 -49.00 7.66 -16.25
C CYS A 155 -49.07 9.03 -15.53
N ARG A 156 -48.95 9.06 -14.20
CA ARG A 156 -48.74 10.30 -13.43
C ARG A 156 -47.44 10.20 -12.61
N ASP A 157 -46.38 10.78 -13.14
CA ASP A 157 -45.14 11.01 -12.39
C ASP A 157 -45.27 12.34 -11.65
N THR A 158 -45.22 12.31 -10.32
CA THR A 158 -44.99 13.54 -9.54
C THR A 158 -43.48 13.74 -9.44
N GLN A 159 -42.94 14.67 -10.22
CA GLN A 159 -41.53 15.03 -10.11
C GLN A 159 -41.32 15.87 -8.87
N VAL A 160 -41.04 15.19 -7.77
CA VAL A 160 -40.49 15.82 -6.58
C VAL A 160 -39.00 16.07 -6.85
N GLU A 161 -38.65 17.27 -7.30
CA GLU A 161 -37.27 17.67 -7.68
C GLU A 161 -36.35 17.96 -6.47
N ASN A 162 -36.78 17.69 -5.23
CA ASN A 162 -36.07 18.10 -4.02
C ASN A 162 -35.45 16.93 -3.22
N VAL A 163 -35.16 15.79 -3.86
CA VAL A 163 -34.44 14.70 -3.21
C VAL A 163 -32.97 15.08 -2.98
N ARG A 164 -32.52 14.89 -1.74
CA ARG A 164 -31.17 15.19 -1.28
C ARG A 164 -30.62 13.98 -0.53
N ALA A 165 -29.31 13.80 -0.62
CA ALA A 165 -28.58 12.81 0.16
C ALA A 165 -27.31 13.43 0.70
N MET A 166 -26.82 12.88 1.81
CA MET A 166 -25.58 13.33 2.44
C MET A 166 -24.92 12.16 3.16
N ILE A 167 -23.60 12.06 3.04
CA ILE A 167 -22.77 11.28 3.95
C ILE A 167 -22.37 12.20 5.11
N ASP A 168 -22.61 11.75 6.35
CA ASP A 168 -22.29 12.55 7.53
C ASP A 168 -20.76 12.67 7.67
N ALA A 169 -20.28 13.89 7.90
CA ALA A 169 -18.85 14.16 8.09
C ALA A 169 -18.27 13.42 9.31
N ASP A 170 -19.11 13.04 10.28
CA ASP A 170 -18.75 12.22 11.44
C ASP A 170 -18.67 10.71 11.15
N SER A 171 -18.89 10.28 9.91
CA SER A 171 -18.54 8.93 9.45
C SER A 171 -17.04 8.71 9.59
N LYS A 172 -16.62 7.49 9.94
CA LYS A 172 -15.22 7.19 10.26
C LYS A 172 -14.69 6.00 9.47
N ILE A 173 -13.39 6.02 9.21
CA ILE A 173 -12.60 4.88 8.74
C ILE A 173 -11.40 4.70 9.67
N ASP A 174 -11.08 3.46 10.02
CA ASP A 174 -10.02 3.19 11.00
C ASP A 174 -8.91 2.29 10.46
N PHE A 175 -7.71 2.87 10.37
CA PHE A 175 -6.47 2.19 9.97
C PHE A 175 -5.51 1.95 11.15
N SER A 176 -5.90 2.27 12.38
CA SER A 176 -4.99 2.27 13.52
C SER A 176 -4.52 0.89 13.99
N GLY A 177 -5.25 -0.16 13.64
CA GLY A 177 -4.90 -1.55 13.98
C GLY A 177 -3.89 -2.24 13.04
N TYR A 178 -3.42 -1.56 12.00
CA TYR A 178 -2.59 -2.18 10.96
C TYR A 178 -1.09 -1.98 11.21
N PRO A 179 -0.29 -3.07 11.27
CA PRO A 179 1.15 -2.94 11.43
C PRO A 179 1.82 -2.48 10.14
N HIS A 180 2.99 -1.85 10.27
CA HIS A 180 3.83 -1.48 9.14
C HIS A 180 4.82 -2.59 8.82
N TYR A 181 4.70 -3.19 7.65
CA TYR A 181 5.63 -4.17 7.13
C TYR A 181 5.56 -4.19 5.60
N ALA A 182 6.70 -3.98 4.96
CA ALA A 182 6.87 -4.03 3.51
C ALA A 182 8.03 -4.94 3.13
N GLN A 183 7.79 -5.82 2.16
CA GLN A 183 8.88 -6.51 1.45
C GLN A 183 9.38 -5.59 0.32
N MET A 184 10.68 -5.35 0.32
CA MET A 184 11.38 -4.48 -0.60
C MET A 184 12.43 -5.30 -1.38
N PRO A 185 12.91 -4.82 -2.54
CA PRO A 185 12.44 -3.64 -3.26
C PRO A 185 11.08 -3.84 -3.92
N HIS A 186 10.23 -2.80 -3.91
CA HIS A 186 8.93 -2.80 -4.56
C HIS A 186 8.66 -1.46 -5.25
N LEU A 187 9.06 -1.34 -6.52
CA LEU A 187 9.01 -0.09 -7.29
C LEU A 187 7.59 0.45 -7.52
N GLY A 188 6.56 -0.38 -7.36
CA GLY A 188 5.17 0.11 -7.33
C GLY A 188 4.88 1.01 -6.13
N TYR A 189 5.56 0.83 -4.99
CA TYR A 189 5.40 1.70 -3.82
C TYR A 189 6.06 3.07 -4.06
N PHE A 190 7.21 3.07 -4.74
CA PHE A 190 7.86 4.29 -5.18
C PHE A 190 7.02 5.02 -6.23
N ALA A 191 6.53 4.31 -7.25
CA ALA A 191 5.80 4.92 -8.36
C ALA A 191 4.47 5.55 -7.92
N THR A 192 3.76 4.94 -6.98
CA THR A 192 2.44 5.41 -6.51
C THR A 192 2.52 6.47 -5.40
N ALA A 193 3.50 6.36 -4.50
CA ALA A 193 3.54 7.13 -3.27
C ALA A 193 4.91 7.76 -2.95
N GLY A 194 5.96 7.44 -3.68
CA GLY A 194 7.34 7.82 -3.35
C GLY A 194 7.93 7.07 -2.15
N PHE A 195 7.35 5.95 -1.75
CA PHE A 195 7.85 5.16 -0.62
C PHE A 195 9.17 4.44 -0.98
N PRO A 196 10.16 4.35 -0.07
CA PRO A 196 10.10 4.67 1.36
C PRO A 196 10.41 6.12 1.74
N PHE A 197 10.79 6.97 0.79
CA PHE A 197 11.17 8.36 1.05
C PHE A 197 10.05 9.18 1.71
N THR A 198 8.79 8.86 1.37
CA THR A 198 7.59 9.51 1.92
C THR A 198 7.16 8.99 3.29
N LYS A 199 7.92 8.09 3.93
CA LYS A 199 7.68 7.70 5.33
C LYS A 199 7.63 8.90 6.27
N TYR A 200 8.43 9.93 5.99
CA TYR A 200 8.38 11.23 6.67
C TYR A 200 7.87 12.28 5.70
N ALA A 201 6.93 13.12 6.13
CA ALA A 201 6.25 14.08 5.25
C ALA A 201 7.21 15.09 4.59
N ASP A 202 8.31 15.44 5.28
CA ASP A 202 9.35 16.39 4.86
C ASP A 202 10.57 15.73 4.21
N LEU A 203 10.52 14.41 3.99
CA LEU A 203 11.60 13.58 3.43
C LEU A 203 12.90 13.63 4.26
N ALA A 204 12.81 13.81 5.58
CA ALA A 204 13.99 13.96 6.45
C ALA A 204 14.98 12.78 6.46
N GLN A 205 14.56 11.60 6.02
CA GLN A 205 15.43 10.41 5.91
C GLN A 205 15.86 10.11 4.47
N THR A 206 15.82 11.11 3.59
CA THR A 206 16.18 10.96 2.18
C THR A 206 17.43 11.76 1.84
N THR A 207 18.31 11.13 1.05
CA THR A 207 19.40 11.80 0.35
C THR A 207 19.21 11.63 -1.14
N VAL A 208 19.16 12.73 -1.88
CA VAL A 208 19.26 12.72 -3.34
C VAL A 208 20.72 12.72 -3.73
N VAL A 209 21.11 11.77 -4.57
CA VAL A 209 22.48 11.68 -5.06
C VAL A 209 22.50 12.03 -6.55
N LEU A 210 23.23 13.08 -6.87
CA LEU A 210 23.42 13.57 -8.22
C LEU A 210 24.81 13.19 -8.76
N PRO A 211 25.03 13.26 -10.10
CA PRO A 211 26.37 13.17 -10.68
C PRO A 211 27.30 14.27 -10.15
N ASP A 212 28.62 14.07 -10.25
CA ASP A 212 29.63 15.07 -9.84
C ASP A 212 29.44 16.42 -10.57
N ALA A 213 28.91 16.39 -11.80
CA ALA A 213 28.55 17.57 -12.58
C ALA A 213 27.10 17.42 -13.12
N PRO A 214 26.07 17.78 -12.32
CA PRO A 214 24.68 17.59 -12.73
C PRO A 214 24.29 18.54 -13.86
N GLY A 215 23.65 17.99 -14.90
CA GLY A 215 23.05 18.76 -15.99
C GLY A 215 21.65 19.27 -15.64
N ALA A 216 21.07 20.06 -16.56
CA ALA A 216 19.72 20.60 -16.38
C ALA A 216 18.67 19.48 -16.22
N GLN A 217 18.79 18.39 -16.98
CA GLN A 217 17.86 17.26 -16.90
C GLN A 217 17.93 16.53 -15.56
N ASP A 218 19.11 16.42 -14.94
CA ASP A 218 19.25 15.78 -13.61
C ASP A 218 18.51 16.59 -12.54
N ILE A 219 18.63 17.91 -12.61
CA ILE A 219 17.94 18.85 -11.70
C ILE A 219 16.44 18.84 -11.95
N GLU A 220 16.00 18.79 -13.21
CA GLU A 220 14.59 18.69 -13.57
C GLU A 220 13.95 17.41 -13.00
N VAL A 221 14.62 16.28 -13.16
CA VAL A 221 14.19 14.99 -12.58
C VAL A 221 14.12 15.08 -11.07
N MET A 222 15.16 15.61 -10.42
CA MET A 222 15.17 15.79 -8.97
C MET A 222 13.99 16.62 -8.48
N LEU A 223 13.80 17.82 -9.04
CA LEU A 223 12.75 18.73 -8.62
C LEU A 223 11.36 18.14 -8.89
N THR A 224 11.18 17.44 -10.01
CA THR A 224 9.92 16.77 -10.34
C THR A 224 9.63 15.64 -9.35
N LEU A 225 10.59 14.78 -9.04
CA LEU A 225 10.41 13.69 -8.06
C LEU A 225 10.12 14.24 -6.66
N LEU A 226 10.84 15.28 -6.22
CA LEU A 226 10.57 15.93 -4.94
C LEU A 226 9.18 16.58 -4.90
N GLY A 227 8.76 17.22 -5.99
CA GLY A 227 7.41 17.79 -6.15
C GLY A 227 6.33 16.72 -6.08
N ARG A 228 6.52 15.58 -6.76
CA ARG A 228 5.59 14.44 -6.72
C ARG A 228 5.51 13.83 -5.33
N MET A 229 6.62 13.69 -4.62
CA MET A 229 6.61 13.20 -3.24
C MET A 229 5.94 14.20 -2.29
N GLY A 230 6.15 15.50 -2.48
CA GLY A 230 5.46 16.54 -1.72
C GLY A 230 3.95 16.58 -2.00
N GLU A 231 3.53 16.32 -3.25
CA GLU A 231 2.13 16.11 -3.61
C GLU A 231 1.57 14.86 -2.92
N SER A 232 2.32 13.76 -2.93
CA SER A 232 1.95 12.49 -2.28
C SER A 232 1.67 12.68 -0.78
N THR A 233 2.57 13.36 -0.07
CA THR A 233 2.51 13.59 1.38
C THR A 233 1.63 14.77 1.78
N GLY A 234 1.45 15.76 0.90
CA GLY A 234 0.80 17.05 1.22
C GLY A 234 1.73 18.01 1.97
N TYR A 235 3.04 17.78 1.97
CA TYR A 235 4.02 18.61 2.65
C TYR A 235 5.31 18.73 1.81
N PRO A 236 5.93 19.92 1.71
CA PRO A 236 7.12 20.11 0.88
C PRO A 236 8.33 19.33 1.40
N ALA A 237 9.19 18.87 0.49
CA ALA A 237 10.45 18.16 0.80
C ALA A 237 11.52 19.10 1.36
N THR A 238 11.35 19.60 2.58
CA THR A 238 12.21 20.63 3.19
C THR A 238 13.45 20.08 3.89
N ARG A 239 13.50 18.77 4.19
CA ARG A 239 14.60 18.15 4.93
C ARG A 239 15.39 17.11 4.12
N VAL A 240 15.18 17.08 2.81
CA VAL A 240 16.01 16.28 1.91
C VAL A 240 17.44 16.83 1.88
N GLU A 241 18.43 15.95 1.88
CA GLU A 241 19.82 16.34 1.64
C GLU A 241 20.25 15.98 0.22
N ILE A 242 21.11 16.79 -0.36
CA ILE A 242 21.68 16.57 -1.70
C ILE A 242 23.16 16.30 -1.51
N GLY A 243 23.62 15.16 -2.01
CA GLY A 243 25.01 14.72 -1.88
C GLY A 243 25.58 14.17 -3.17
N GLY A 244 26.91 14.00 -3.20
CA GLY A 244 27.61 13.33 -4.29
C GLY A 244 27.93 11.87 -3.98
N ALA A 245 28.47 11.16 -4.98
CA ALA A 245 28.90 9.76 -4.86
C ALA A 245 30.05 9.53 -3.84
N ARG A 246 30.65 10.61 -3.30
CA ARG A 246 31.81 10.57 -2.41
C ARG A 246 31.44 10.75 -0.93
N ASP A 247 30.22 11.19 -0.63
CA ASP A 247 29.80 11.55 0.72
C ASP A 247 29.30 10.34 1.53
N GLU A 248 30.16 9.34 1.77
CA GLU A 248 29.76 8.06 2.38
C GLU A 248 29.03 8.19 3.73
N THR A 249 29.40 9.19 4.54
CA THR A 249 28.76 9.43 5.84
C THR A 249 27.29 9.78 5.69
N LEU A 250 26.96 10.61 4.70
CA LEU A 250 25.60 10.98 4.34
C LEU A 250 24.85 9.78 3.76
N LEU A 251 25.51 9.02 2.87
CA LEU A 251 24.91 7.88 2.19
C LEU A 251 24.56 6.69 3.11
N ARG A 252 25.26 6.54 4.25
CA ARG A 252 25.00 5.45 5.21
C ARG A 252 23.76 5.65 6.06
N GLN A 253 23.31 6.88 6.28
CA GLN A 253 22.30 7.17 7.32
C GLN A 253 20.86 7.19 6.79
N ARG A 254 20.68 7.25 5.47
CA ARG A 254 19.41 7.62 4.81
C ARG A 254 19.10 6.73 3.62
N ASP A 255 17.84 6.76 3.22
CA ASP A 255 17.41 6.17 1.96
C ASP A 255 17.90 7.04 0.80
N LEU A 256 18.37 6.40 -0.28
CA LEU A 256 19.08 7.07 -1.37
C LEU A 256 18.22 7.14 -2.63
N LEU A 257 17.96 8.35 -3.12
CA LEU A 257 17.38 8.59 -4.43
C LEU A 257 18.51 8.94 -5.40
N LEU A 258 18.99 7.95 -6.17
CA LEU A 258 20.03 8.19 -7.17
C LEU A 258 19.39 8.72 -8.44
N ILE A 259 19.92 9.82 -8.96
CA ILE A 259 19.50 10.41 -10.23
C ILE A 259 20.73 10.57 -11.10
N GLY A 260 20.61 10.23 -12.37
CA GLY A 260 21.66 10.46 -13.35
C GLY A 260 21.71 9.40 -14.44
N ALA A 261 22.14 9.81 -15.63
CA ALA A 261 22.42 8.88 -16.72
C ALA A 261 23.49 7.87 -16.29
N ALA A 262 23.36 6.61 -16.71
CA ALA A 262 24.21 5.52 -16.26
C ALA A 262 25.72 5.79 -16.41
N PRO A 263 26.22 6.40 -17.52
CA PRO A 263 27.64 6.73 -17.67
C PRO A 263 28.15 7.85 -16.74
N GLN A 264 27.26 8.65 -16.16
CA GLN A 264 27.60 9.83 -15.35
C GLN A 264 27.43 9.57 -13.85
N GLN A 265 26.81 8.44 -13.47
CA GLN A 265 26.50 8.12 -12.08
C GLN A 265 27.47 7.08 -11.51
N ALA A 266 28.54 7.57 -10.87
CA ALA A 266 29.64 6.74 -10.34
C ALA A 266 29.19 5.67 -9.33
N LEU A 267 28.10 5.88 -8.58
CA LEU A 267 27.59 4.86 -7.65
C LEU A 267 26.99 3.64 -8.37
N LEU A 268 26.36 3.84 -9.54
CA LEU A 268 25.82 2.72 -10.32
C LEU A 268 26.94 1.83 -10.87
N GLU A 269 28.06 2.44 -11.28
CA GLU A 269 29.26 1.70 -11.68
C GLU A 269 29.88 0.95 -10.48
N ARG A 270 30.06 1.64 -9.34
CA ARG A 270 30.65 1.06 -8.12
C ARG A 270 29.82 -0.10 -7.56
N TRP A 271 28.50 -0.04 -7.67
CA TRP A 271 27.59 -1.04 -7.13
C TRP A 271 27.10 -2.04 -8.16
N GLY A 272 27.72 -2.13 -9.34
CA GLY A 272 27.25 -2.94 -10.46
C GLY A 272 26.83 -4.38 -10.11
N ASP A 273 27.59 -5.05 -9.23
CA ASP A 273 27.32 -6.43 -8.78
C ASP A 273 26.11 -6.57 -7.83
N LYS A 274 25.65 -5.46 -7.24
CA LYS A 274 24.52 -5.38 -6.32
C LYS A 274 23.25 -4.88 -7.01
N LEU A 275 23.37 -4.35 -8.23
CA LEU A 275 22.23 -3.82 -8.96
C LEU A 275 21.30 -4.96 -9.42
N PRO A 276 19.97 -4.77 -9.31
CA PRO A 276 19.00 -5.76 -9.75
C PRO A 276 19.08 -5.93 -11.28
N ALA A 277 19.41 -4.86 -12.00
CA ALA A 277 19.71 -4.89 -13.41
C ALA A 277 20.71 -3.78 -13.81
N LEU A 278 21.40 -4.00 -14.92
CA LEU A 278 22.34 -3.06 -15.53
C LEU A 278 21.84 -2.63 -16.92
N ILE A 279 21.98 -1.34 -17.20
CA ILE A 279 21.79 -0.75 -18.53
C ILE A 279 23.15 -0.27 -19.02
N ALA A 280 23.74 -1.01 -19.96
CA ALA A 280 25.01 -0.65 -20.59
C ALA A 280 24.82 -0.62 -22.11
N GLY A 281 24.58 0.58 -22.65
CA GLY A 281 24.30 0.75 -24.08
C GLY A 281 22.99 0.08 -24.50
N GLN A 282 23.07 -0.97 -25.33
CA GLN A 282 21.91 -1.77 -25.76
C GLN A 282 21.75 -3.10 -25.00
N GLU A 283 22.67 -3.44 -24.10
CA GLU A 283 22.58 -4.69 -23.33
C GLU A 283 21.81 -4.47 -22.02
N ARG A 284 20.81 -5.33 -21.79
CA ARG A 284 20.11 -5.44 -20.51
C ARG A 284 20.65 -6.67 -19.79
N LYS A 285 21.33 -6.49 -18.65
CA LYS A 285 21.74 -7.62 -17.80
C LYS A 285 20.92 -7.61 -16.53
N ILE A 286 20.10 -8.64 -16.35
CA ILE A 286 19.31 -8.84 -15.14
C ILE A 286 20.13 -9.69 -14.18
N SER A 287 20.29 -9.23 -12.94
CA SER A 287 20.98 -9.99 -11.91
C SER A 287 20.16 -11.25 -11.56
N ARG A 288 20.85 -12.38 -11.40
CA ARG A 288 20.20 -13.59 -10.92
C ARG A 288 19.84 -13.40 -9.45
N PRO A 289 18.69 -13.91 -8.97
CA PRO A 289 18.41 -13.94 -7.54
C PRO A 289 19.57 -14.68 -6.84
N ALA A 290 20.21 -14.02 -5.87
CA ALA A 290 21.25 -14.61 -5.06
C ALA A 290 20.64 -15.72 -4.19
N ARG A 291 20.83 -16.97 -4.62
CA ARG A 291 20.44 -18.15 -3.83
C ARG A 291 21.38 -18.29 -2.64
N GLY A 292 20.89 -17.95 -1.45
CA GLY A 292 21.52 -18.36 -0.19
C GLY A 292 21.15 -19.82 0.12
N ALA A 293 22.11 -20.73 -0.03
CA ALA A 293 22.16 -22.08 0.57
C ALA A 293 20.84 -22.90 0.63
N THR A 294 20.15 -23.11 -0.50
CA THR A 294 18.93 -23.95 -0.60
C THR A 294 19.14 -25.35 -1.17
N PHE A 295 20.37 -25.89 -1.20
CA PHE A 295 20.64 -27.24 -1.75
C PHE A 295 19.81 -28.35 -1.07
N LEU A 296 19.65 -28.30 0.26
CA LEU A 296 18.82 -29.26 0.98
C LEU A 296 17.31 -28.98 0.84
N TYR A 297 16.92 -27.73 0.61
CA TYR A 297 15.52 -27.27 0.58
C TYR A 297 14.84 -27.52 -0.77
N ASP A 298 15.58 -27.39 -1.87
CA ASP A 298 15.09 -27.68 -3.24
C ASP A 298 14.89 -29.19 -3.47
N TRP A 299 15.68 -30.05 -2.81
CA TRP A 299 15.54 -31.52 -2.92
C TRP A 299 14.17 -31.99 -2.39
N PHE A 300 13.70 -31.44 -1.28
CA PHE A 300 12.42 -31.85 -0.68
C PHE A 300 11.17 -31.21 -1.32
N GLY A 301 11.32 -30.42 -2.40
CA GLY A 301 10.17 -29.80 -3.08
C GLY A 301 9.49 -28.69 -2.26
N PHE A 302 10.19 -28.09 -1.29
CA PHE A 302 9.68 -27.02 -0.43
C PHE A 302 9.89 -25.60 -1.00
N GLY A 303 10.45 -25.48 -2.20
CA GLY A 303 10.51 -24.21 -2.91
C GLY A 303 9.10 -23.77 -3.32
N SER A 304 8.63 -22.64 -2.77
CA SER A 304 7.55 -21.88 -3.40
C SER A 304 8.00 -21.54 -4.81
N GLN A 305 7.25 -21.99 -5.82
CA GLN A 305 7.48 -21.61 -7.21
C GLN A 305 7.61 -20.08 -7.27
N PRO A 306 8.74 -19.51 -7.74
CA PRO A 306 8.73 -18.12 -8.16
C PRO A 306 7.77 -18.02 -9.34
N ASP A 307 7.02 -16.93 -9.42
CA ASP A 307 6.40 -16.56 -10.68
C ASP A 307 7.53 -16.40 -11.72
N LEU A 308 7.69 -17.45 -12.54
CA LEU A 308 8.79 -17.69 -13.47
C LEU A 308 8.71 -16.79 -14.71
N SER A 309 7.89 -15.74 -14.69
CA SER A 309 7.60 -14.92 -15.87
C SER A 309 8.71 -13.94 -16.25
N VAL A 310 9.71 -13.61 -15.42
CA VAL A 310 10.85 -12.78 -15.86
C VAL A 310 12.20 -13.11 -15.21
N ALA A 311 12.60 -14.38 -15.23
CA ALA A 311 14.00 -14.76 -15.00
C ALA A 311 14.62 -15.36 -16.26
N VAL A 312 14.38 -14.73 -17.41
CA VAL A 312 15.11 -15.03 -18.64
C VAL A 312 16.28 -14.04 -18.68
N GLN A 313 17.51 -14.55 -18.80
CA GLN A 313 18.61 -13.75 -19.36
C GLN A 313 18.27 -13.48 -20.83
N SER A 314 17.27 -12.64 -21.08
CA SER A 314 17.04 -12.10 -22.39
C SER A 314 17.95 -10.89 -22.46
N ASN A 315 18.99 -11.00 -23.28
CA ASN A 315 19.64 -9.84 -23.83
C ASN A 315 18.56 -9.17 -24.71
N ILE A 316 17.66 -8.38 -24.09
CA ILE A 316 16.56 -7.73 -24.80
C ILE A 316 17.20 -6.63 -25.62
N GLN A 317 17.57 -6.97 -26.86
CA GLN A 317 17.99 -6.02 -27.86
C GLN A 317 16.78 -5.17 -28.23
N GLY A 318 16.70 -3.98 -27.63
CA GLY A 318 15.74 -2.95 -27.96
C GLY A 318 16.49 -1.64 -28.17
N GLY A 319 16.55 -1.18 -29.43
CA GLY A 319 17.10 0.13 -29.74
C GLY A 319 16.13 1.24 -29.34
N GLY A 320 16.54 2.14 -28.45
CA GLY A 320 15.78 3.32 -28.07
C GLY A 320 16.38 4.05 -26.88
N ALA A 321 16.00 5.32 -26.68
CA ALA A 321 16.21 6.01 -25.42
C ALA A 321 15.44 5.24 -24.34
N MET A 322 16.15 4.59 -23.44
CA MET A 322 15.58 3.77 -22.38
C MET A 322 15.95 4.35 -21.03
N ALA A 323 14.94 4.54 -20.19
CA ALA A 323 15.11 4.82 -18.78
C ALA A 323 14.84 3.56 -17.96
N ALA A 324 15.33 3.54 -16.73
CA ALA A 324 14.92 2.57 -15.74
C ALA A 324 14.81 3.15 -14.35
N LEU A 325 13.91 2.54 -13.59
CA LEU A 325 13.86 2.62 -12.14
C LEU A 325 14.45 1.33 -11.59
N LEU A 326 15.44 1.44 -10.70
CA LEU A 326 16.08 0.31 -10.04
C LEU A 326 15.90 0.47 -8.54
N GLY A 327 15.34 -0.53 -7.88
CA GLY A 327 15.14 -0.58 -6.44
C GLY A 327 15.98 -1.70 -5.83
N PHE A 328 16.76 -1.41 -4.79
CA PHE A 328 17.57 -2.40 -4.07
C PHE A 328 17.89 -1.94 -2.64
N GLU A 329 18.49 -2.81 -1.84
CA GLU A 329 18.98 -2.47 -0.50
C GLU A 329 20.31 -1.72 -0.60
N SER A 330 20.49 -0.70 0.23
CA SER A 330 21.73 0.08 0.28
C SER A 330 22.91 -0.83 0.63
N PRO A 331 23.96 -0.89 -0.22
CA PRO A 331 25.17 -1.64 0.11
C PRO A 331 25.94 -1.09 1.33
N LEU A 332 25.57 0.11 1.80
CA LEU A 332 26.26 0.83 2.85
C LEU A 332 25.60 0.67 4.24
N SER A 333 24.29 0.38 4.27
CA SER A 333 23.52 0.18 5.50
C SER A 333 22.35 -0.76 5.23
N GLY A 334 22.20 -1.77 6.10
CA GLY A 334 21.01 -2.62 6.07
C GLY A 334 19.73 -1.83 6.35
N GLU A 335 18.61 -2.33 5.84
CA GLU A 335 17.26 -1.76 5.96
C GLU A 335 17.06 -0.37 5.31
N ARG A 336 18.07 0.15 4.61
CA ARG A 336 17.96 1.38 3.81
C ARG A 336 17.74 1.06 2.35
N SER A 337 16.86 1.81 1.70
CA SER A 337 16.52 1.59 0.30
C SER A 337 17.30 2.52 -0.61
N VAL A 338 17.66 1.99 -1.76
CA VAL A 338 18.12 2.78 -2.91
C VAL A 338 17.08 2.67 -4.00
N VAL A 339 16.62 3.81 -4.50
CA VAL A 339 15.88 3.89 -5.76
C VAL A 339 16.69 4.74 -6.71
N ALA A 340 17.08 4.17 -7.84
CA ALA A 340 17.81 4.86 -8.89
C ALA A 340 16.90 5.12 -10.08
N LEU A 341 16.76 6.38 -10.48
CA LEU A 341 16.22 6.77 -11.78
C LEU A 341 17.40 7.06 -12.71
N THR A 342 17.57 6.18 -13.69
CA THR A 342 18.70 6.24 -14.62
C THR A 342 18.23 6.05 -16.06
N ALA A 343 19.08 6.40 -17.01
CA ALA A 343 18.85 6.19 -18.43
C ALA A 343 20.19 6.10 -19.18
N VAL A 344 20.14 5.67 -20.44
CA VAL A 344 21.33 5.70 -21.32
C VAL A 344 21.81 7.14 -21.55
N THR A 345 20.88 8.08 -21.66
CA THR A 345 21.15 9.52 -21.85
C THR A 345 20.34 10.36 -20.87
N PRO A 346 20.80 11.56 -20.48
CA PRO A 346 20.05 12.43 -19.56
C PRO A 346 18.62 12.75 -20.04
N ALA A 347 18.44 12.94 -21.35
CA ALA A 347 17.12 13.18 -21.94
C ALA A 347 16.16 11.98 -21.80
N GLY A 348 16.68 10.75 -21.77
CA GLY A 348 15.86 9.55 -21.58
C GLY A 348 15.18 9.52 -20.21
N MET A 349 15.76 10.14 -19.18
CA MET A 349 15.19 10.17 -17.83
C MET A 349 13.84 10.91 -17.77
N LEU A 350 13.60 11.87 -18.67
CA LEU A 350 12.32 12.58 -18.73
C LEU A 350 11.17 11.64 -19.11
N GLN A 351 11.43 10.60 -19.91
CA GLN A 351 10.42 9.58 -20.23
C GLN A 351 10.01 8.79 -18.99
N ALA A 352 10.89 8.63 -18.00
CA ALA A 352 10.53 8.00 -16.73
C ALA A 352 9.59 8.89 -15.92
N LEU A 353 9.74 10.22 -15.99
CA LEU A 353 8.81 11.16 -15.35
C LEU A 353 7.43 11.09 -16.00
N ASP A 354 7.36 11.08 -17.33
CA ASP A 354 6.11 10.93 -18.08
C ASP A 354 5.40 9.60 -17.74
N ALA A 355 6.17 8.52 -17.64
CA ALA A 355 5.64 7.21 -17.27
C ALA A 355 5.12 7.17 -15.82
N LEU A 356 5.77 7.89 -14.91
CA LEU A 356 5.32 8.05 -13.53
C LEU A 356 4.03 8.89 -13.45
N ASP A 357 3.79 9.82 -14.38
CA ASP A 357 2.58 10.63 -14.41
C ASP A 357 1.36 9.92 -15.02
N ASN A 358 1.59 8.79 -15.68
CA ASN A 358 0.52 7.99 -16.27
C ASN A 358 0.09 6.84 -15.35
N ASP A 359 -1.09 6.97 -14.74
CA ASP A 359 -1.67 5.97 -13.83
C ASP A 359 -1.73 4.55 -14.43
N LYS A 360 -1.93 4.42 -15.75
CA LYS A 360 -1.96 3.10 -16.40
C LYS A 360 -0.59 2.44 -16.40
N LEU A 361 0.46 3.21 -16.65
CA LEU A 361 1.84 2.73 -16.67
C LEU A 361 2.36 2.48 -15.24
N VAL A 362 1.98 3.32 -14.28
CA VAL A 362 2.31 3.11 -12.85
C VAL A 362 1.79 1.77 -12.34
N ARG A 363 0.60 1.32 -12.76
CA ARG A 363 0.06 0.00 -12.38
C ARG A 363 0.89 -1.18 -12.87
N SER A 364 1.65 -1.01 -13.96
CA SER A 364 2.57 -2.03 -14.45
C SER A 364 3.96 -1.94 -13.82
N MET A 365 4.26 -0.94 -12.97
CA MET A 365 5.54 -0.80 -12.28
C MET A 365 5.54 -1.67 -11.01
N HIS A 366 6.35 -2.72 -11.01
CA HIS A 366 6.48 -3.60 -9.86
C HIS A 366 7.89 -4.19 -9.76
N GLY A 367 8.17 -4.78 -8.60
CA GLY A 367 9.42 -5.47 -8.31
C GLY A 367 10.64 -4.57 -8.15
N SER A 368 11.80 -5.04 -8.60
CA SER A 368 13.11 -4.42 -8.30
C SER A 368 13.74 -3.68 -9.47
N ALA A 369 13.30 -3.92 -10.71
CA ALA A 369 13.74 -3.18 -11.89
C ALA A 369 12.56 -2.92 -12.82
N VAL A 370 12.42 -1.68 -13.27
CA VAL A 370 11.40 -1.26 -14.25
C VAL A 370 12.12 -0.59 -15.40
N PHE A 371 11.96 -1.13 -16.61
CA PHE A 371 12.47 -0.55 -17.85
C PHE A 371 11.36 0.23 -18.54
N ILE A 372 11.68 1.45 -18.94
CA ILE A 372 10.74 2.41 -19.51
C ILE A 372 11.20 2.76 -20.92
N ALA A 373 10.31 2.50 -21.88
CA ALA A 373 10.40 2.88 -23.27
C ALA A 373 9.16 3.71 -23.64
N PRO A 374 9.16 4.45 -24.78
CA PRO A 374 8.12 5.45 -25.10
C PRO A 374 6.65 5.00 -24.95
N GLU A 375 6.35 3.72 -25.19
CA GLU A 375 5.00 3.17 -25.06
C GLU A 375 4.93 1.87 -24.25
N ARG A 376 6.01 1.51 -23.56
CA ARG A 376 6.07 0.23 -22.85
C ARG A 376 6.84 0.35 -21.54
N VAL A 377 6.25 -0.24 -20.51
CA VAL A 377 6.88 -0.45 -19.21
C VAL A 377 7.01 -1.95 -18.99
N GLU A 378 8.23 -2.40 -18.73
CA GLU A 378 8.53 -3.81 -18.43
C GLU A 378 9.13 -3.89 -17.03
N SER A 379 8.49 -4.66 -16.15
CA SER A 379 8.86 -4.80 -14.75
C SER A 379 9.42 -6.18 -14.45
N VAL A 380 10.44 -6.23 -13.60
CA VAL A 380 11.19 -7.44 -13.28
C VAL A 380 11.47 -7.51 -11.78
N GLN A 381 11.29 -8.70 -11.21
CA GLN A 381 11.80 -9.02 -9.88
C GLN A 381 13.17 -9.72 -10.02
N ALA A 382 14.24 -8.99 -9.72
CA ALA A 382 15.61 -9.46 -9.74
C ALA A 382 16.35 -9.16 -8.42
N GLY A 383 17.27 -10.03 -8.03
CA GLY A 383 18.04 -9.89 -6.79
C GLY A 383 17.33 -10.40 -5.53
N ALA A 384 17.92 -10.09 -4.37
CA ALA A 384 17.37 -10.45 -3.06
C ALA A 384 16.33 -9.43 -2.59
N THR A 385 15.34 -9.90 -1.81
CA THR A 385 14.40 -9.04 -1.10
C THR A 385 14.84 -8.83 0.35
N TYR A 386 14.43 -7.72 0.93
CA TYR A 386 14.62 -7.34 2.34
C TYR A 386 13.31 -6.79 2.88
N THR A 387 13.22 -6.60 4.19
CA THR A 387 11.99 -6.17 4.85
C THR A 387 12.18 -4.87 5.60
N ILE A 388 11.21 -3.98 5.52
CA ILE A 388 11.15 -2.75 6.32
C ILE A 388 9.92 -2.82 7.22
N GLY A 389 10.09 -2.39 8.48
CA GLY A 389 9.02 -2.38 9.47
C GLY A 389 9.05 -3.61 10.37
N SER A 390 7.94 -3.88 11.05
CA SER A 390 7.85 -4.94 12.05
C SER A 390 6.46 -5.55 12.10
N LEU A 391 6.40 -6.88 12.17
CA LEU A 391 5.16 -7.62 12.38
C LEU A 391 4.96 -7.94 13.87
N PRO A 392 3.70 -7.96 14.36
CA PRO A 392 3.37 -8.55 15.65
C PRO A 392 3.85 -10.00 15.71
N PHE A 393 4.26 -10.47 16.90
CA PHE A 393 4.86 -11.81 17.10
C PHE A 393 4.11 -12.95 16.40
N TYR A 394 2.77 -12.97 16.53
CA TYR A 394 1.94 -13.97 15.87
C TYR A 394 2.07 -13.91 14.35
N SER A 395 1.89 -12.71 13.76
CA SER A 395 2.01 -12.52 12.31
C SER A 395 3.43 -12.80 11.81
N ALA A 396 4.46 -12.43 12.57
CA ALA A 396 5.85 -12.66 12.21
C ALA A 396 6.19 -14.16 12.05
N ILE A 397 5.54 -15.04 12.82
CA ILE A 397 5.73 -16.50 12.72
C ILE A 397 4.85 -17.08 11.62
N TRP A 398 3.56 -16.74 11.62
CA TRP A 398 2.59 -17.41 10.76
C TRP A 398 2.62 -16.93 9.31
N TYR A 399 3.01 -15.68 9.04
CA TYR A 399 3.06 -15.14 7.69
C TYR A 399 4.10 -15.88 6.82
N PRO A 400 5.40 -15.96 7.18
CA PRO A 400 6.38 -16.70 6.39
C PRO A 400 6.03 -18.19 6.30
N LEU A 401 5.49 -18.75 7.39
CA LEU A 401 5.10 -20.15 7.44
C LEU A 401 3.94 -20.46 6.49
N SER A 402 3.04 -19.49 6.23
CA SER A 402 1.92 -19.64 5.29
C SER A 402 2.33 -19.70 3.83
N GLU A 403 3.50 -19.16 3.49
CA GLU A 403 4.10 -19.29 2.14
C GLU A 403 4.69 -20.70 1.90
N HIS A 404 4.83 -21.52 2.97
CA HIS A 404 5.39 -22.86 2.92
C HIS A 404 4.40 -23.93 3.42
N PRO A 405 3.35 -24.27 2.64
CA PRO A 405 2.28 -25.19 3.06
C PRO A 405 2.78 -26.59 3.42
N LEU A 406 3.85 -27.05 2.78
CA LEU A 406 4.46 -28.35 3.08
C LEU A 406 5.20 -28.37 4.42
N LEU A 407 5.91 -27.28 4.76
CA LEU A 407 6.57 -27.15 6.05
C LEU A 407 5.51 -27.07 7.17
N LEU A 408 4.40 -26.37 6.93
CA LEU A 408 3.22 -26.40 7.79
C LEU A 408 2.68 -27.81 8.02
N ALA A 409 2.52 -28.59 6.94
CA ALA A 409 2.04 -29.96 7.04
C ALA A 409 2.99 -30.84 7.86
N LEU A 410 4.31 -30.69 7.67
CA LEU A 410 5.32 -31.44 8.43
C LEU A 410 5.29 -31.05 9.91
N LEU A 411 5.25 -29.75 10.23
CA LEU A 411 5.13 -29.27 11.61
C LEU A 411 3.82 -29.74 12.26
N GLY A 412 2.71 -29.73 11.52
CA GLY A 412 1.42 -30.24 11.97
C GLY A 412 1.47 -31.74 12.29
N LEU A 413 2.08 -32.54 11.40
CA LEU A 413 2.26 -33.98 11.62
C LEU A 413 3.15 -34.24 12.85
N LEU A 414 4.24 -33.49 13.00
CA LEU A 414 5.12 -33.59 14.17
C LEU A 414 4.38 -33.21 15.47
N ALA A 415 3.57 -32.16 15.45
CA ALA A 415 2.75 -31.76 16.60
C ALA A 415 1.74 -32.85 16.99
N VAL A 416 1.08 -33.49 16.02
CA VAL A 416 0.17 -34.63 16.26
C VAL A 416 0.91 -35.81 16.86
N LEU A 417 2.10 -36.16 16.35
CA LEU A 417 2.90 -37.26 16.89
C LEU A 417 3.34 -37.00 18.34
N VAL A 418 3.82 -35.78 18.63
CA VAL A 418 4.21 -35.37 19.99
C VAL A 418 3.01 -35.40 20.94
N PHE A 419 1.86 -34.89 20.50
CA PHE A 419 0.62 -34.90 21.29
C PHE A 419 0.13 -36.32 21.56
N ALA A 420 0.11 -37.18 20.54
CA ALA A 420 -0.25 -38.59 20.68
C ALA A 420 0.71 -39.33 21.63
N PHE A 421 2.01 -39.07 21.55
CA PHE A 421 3.01 -39.65 22.45
C PHE A 421 2.84 -39.18 23.90
N ALA A 422 2.61 -37.88 24.11
CA ALA A 422 2.34 -37.32 25.44
C ALA A 422 1.06 -37.90 26.05
N LEU A 423 -0.02 -37.99 25.26
CA LEU A 423 -1.29 -38.58 25.68
C LEU A 423 -1.10 -40.06 26.03
N TRP A 424 -0.43 -40.83 25.19
CA TRP A 424 -0.11 -42.24 25.44
C TRP A 424 0.70 -42.43 26.72
N ARG A 425 1.72 -41.59 26.96
CA ARG A 425 2.54 -41.63 28.17
C ARG A 425 1.71 -41.29 29.42
N SER A 426 0.84 -40.29 29.35
CA SER A 426 -0.04 -39.88 30.45
C SER A 426 -1.05 -40.98 30.81
N LEU A 427 -1.68 -41.60 29.81
CA LEU A 427 -2.63 -42.71 30.01
C LEU A 427 -1.94 -43.96 30.58
N LYS A 428 -0.72 -44.27 30.12
CA LYS A 428 0.09 -45.36 30.71
C LYS A 428 0.45 -45.09 32.17
N ALA A 429 0.82 -43.86 32.52
CA ALA A 429 1.12 -43.49 33.90
C ALA A 429 -0.12 -43.62 34.81
N LEU A 430 -1.29 -43.18 34.34
CA LEU A 430 -2.56 -43.33 35.05
C LEU A 430 -2.97 -44.80 35.23
N ALA A 431 -2.77 -45.64 34.20
CA ALA A 431 -3.04 -47.06 34.29
C ALA A 431 -2.11 -47.77 35.29
N ALA A 432 -0.82 -47.42 35.31
CA ALA A 432 0.15 -47.96 36.26
C ALA A 432 -0.16 -47.53 37.70
N ALA A 433 -0.64 -46.31 37.92
CA ALA A 433 -1.09 -45.84 39.24
C ALA A 433 -2.30 -46.65 39.73
N ARG A 434 -3.31 -46.88 38.88
CA ARG A 434 -4.49 -47.70 39.24
C ARG A 434 -4.18 -49.15 39.56
N LEU A 435 -3.12 -49.71 38.98
CA LEU A 435 -2.67 -51.07 39.28
C LEU A 435 -1.90 -51.18 40.61
N LYS A 436 -1.32 -50.07 41.10
CA LYS A 436 -0.70 -50.00 42.43
C LYS A 436 -1.71 -49.84 43.56
N ASP A 437 -2.89 -49.28 43.27
CA ASP A 437 -3.97 -49.05 44.25
C ASP A 437 -4.98 -50.22 44.34
N ARG A 438 -4.70 -51.36 43.68
CA ARG A 438 -5.45 -52.60 43.90
C ARG A 438 -4.69 -53.48 44.90
N PRO A 439 -5.25 -53.74 46.10
CA PRO A 439 -4.60 -54.55 47.14
C PRO A 439 -4.42 -56.02 46.73
#